data_AF-B0DKD4-F1
#
_entry.id   AF-B0DKD4-F1
#
_cell.length_a   1.000
_cell.length_b   1.000
_cell.length_c   1.000
_cell.angle_alpha   90.00
_cell.angle_beta   90.00
_cell.angle_gamma   90.00
#
_symmetry.space_group_name_H-M   'P 1'
#
loop_
_entity.id
_entity.type
_entity.pdbx_description
1 polymer ?
#
loop_
_entity_poly.entity_id
_entity_poly.type
_entity_poly.pdbx_seq_one_letter_code
_entity_poly.pdbx_strand_id
1 'polypeptide(L)'
;MSIGASLIFSGFRRVIATMWEMIDEDGPTIVDTFYEELCSGGLDGRPALKPDMTKSALALHLAVKKLRSQGVSFRRWVPFIHMGK
;
A
#
# COMPACT_ATOMS: atom_id res chain seq x y z
N MET A 1 -14.19 15.51 7.74
CA MET A 1 -14.33 14.93 6.38
C MET A 1 -13.14 14.01 6.16
N SER A 2 -13.34 12.76 5.72
CA SER A 2 -12.23 11.80 5.51
C SER A 2 -11.67 11.97 4.09
N ILE A 3 -10.37 12.25 3.96
CA ILE A 3 -9.70 12.44 2.66
C ILE A 3 -9.87 11.19 1.78
N GLY A 4 -9.68 10.00 2.34
CA GLY A 4 -9.82 8.75 1.59
C GLY A 4 -11.24 8.55 1.03
N ALA A 5 -12.27 8.84 1.82
CA ALA A 5 -13.65 8.79 1.37
C ALA A 5 -13.96 9.83 0.29
N SER A 6 -13.42 11.05 0.42
CA SER A 6 -13.57 12.10 -0.60
C SER A 6 -12.92 11.71 -1.93
N LEU A 7 -11.76 11.04 -1.91
CA LEU A 7 -11.12 10.52 -3.12
C LEU A 7 -11.98 9.43 -3.79
N ILE A 8 -12.53 8.48 -3.02
CA ILE A 8 -13.47 7.49 -3.56
C ILE A 8 -14.71 8.17 -4.17
N PHE A 9 -15.30 9.14 -3.46
CA PHE A 9 -16.46 9.92 -3.95
C PHE A 9 -16.13 10.68 -5.24
N SER A 10 -14.89 11.17 -5.38
CA SER A 10 -14.41 11.90 -6.56
C SER A 10 -14.08 10.98 -7.75
N GLY A 11 -14.27 9.67 -7.63
CA GLY A 11 -14.10 8.70 -8.72
C GLY A 11 -12.76 7.94 -8.72
N PHE A 12 -11.92 8.10 -7.69
CA PHE A 12 -10.74 7.25 -7.54
C PHE A 12 -11.18 5.82 -7.17
N ARG A 13 -10.74 4.82 -7.94
CA ARG A 13 -11.21 3.43 -7.75
C ARG A 13 -10.57 2.72 -6.55
N ARG A 14 -9.33 3.09 -6.21
CA ARG A 14 -8.48 2.49 -5.17
C ARG A 14 -7.73 3.60 -4.47
N VAL A 15 -7.78 3.64 -3.15
CA VAL A 15 -7.11 4.63 -2.33
C VAL A 15 -6.36 3.92 -1.22
N ILE A 16 -5.06 4.21 -1.10
CA ILE A 16 -4.25 3.82 0.05
C ILE A 16 -4.17 5.03 0.97
N ALA A 17 -4.43 4.83 2.25
CA ALA A 17 -4.41 5.90 3.24
C ALA A 17 -3.95 5.37 4.60
N THR A 18 -3.73 6.28 5.53
CA THR A 18 -3.48 5.98 6.94
C THR A 18 -4.62 6.54 7.79
N MET A 19 -5.06 5.78 8.79
CA MET A 19 -6.10 6.22 9.72
C MET A 19 -5.62 7.30 10.70
N TRP A 20 -4.33 7.28 11.05
CA TRP A 20 -3.63 8.28 11.86
C TRP A 20 -2.23 8.51 11.32
N GLU A 21 -1.46 9.35 12.00
CA GLU A 21 -0.07 9.66 11.66
C GLU A 21 0.77 8.39 11.55
N MET A 22 1.48 8.27 10.43
CA MET A 22 2.52 7.25 10.26
C MET A 22 3.88 7.82 10.65
N ILE A 23 4.80 6.94 11.02
CA ILE A 23 6.18 7.35 11.29
C ILE A 23 6.98 7.24 9.99
N ASP A 24 7.75 8.28 9.67
CA ASP A 24 8.51 8.38 8.42
C ASP A 24 9.42 7.17 8.15
N GLU A 25 10.00 6.60 9.20
CA GLU A 25 10.83 5.40 9.16
C GLU A 25 10.12 4.16 8.54
N ASP A 26 8.79 4.08 8.67
CA ASP A 26 8.01 2.97 8.12
C ASP A 26 7.79 3.12 6.60
N GLY A 27 7.87 4.37 6.10
CA GLY A 27 7.60 4.74 4.71
C GLY A 27 8.37 3.90 3.70
N PRO A 28 9.72 3.86 3.76
CA PRO A 28 10.54 3.09 2.81
C PRO A 28 10.13 1.62 2.71
N THR A 29 9.97 0.94 3.85
CA THR A 29 9.57 -0.48 3.88
C THR A 29 8.20 -0.70 3.23
N ILE A 30 7.26 0.21 3.47
CA ILE A 30 5.92 0.13 2.90
C ILE A 30 5.95 0.35 1.39
N VAL A 31 6.57 1.43 0.91
CA VAL A 31 6.55 1.79 -0.52
C VAL A 31 7.37 0.81 -1.37
N ASP A 32 8.52 0.35 -0.88
CA ASP A 32 9.36 -0.60 -1.61
C ASP A 32 8.58 -1.88 -1.90
N THR A 33 7.98 -2.46 -0.85
CA THR A 33 7.20 -3.70 -0.97
C THR A 33 5.94 -3.50 -1.79
N PHE A 34 5.27 -2.35 -1.62
CA PHE A 34 4.03 -2.05 -2.33
C PHE A 34 4.26 -1.90 -3.84
N TYR A 35 5.27 -1.14 -4.24
CA TYR A 35 5.57 -0.92 -5.66
C TYR A 35 6.27 -2.12 -6.29
N GLU A 36 7.09 -2.87 -5.55
CA GLU A 36 7.62 -4.15 -6.01
C GLU A 36 6.48 -5.08 -6.44
N GLU A 37 5.44 -5.25 -5.61
CA GLU A 37 4.30 -6.11 -5.94
C GLU A 37 3.43 -5.58 -7.09
N LEU A 38 3.21 -4.26 -7.16
CA LEU A 38 2.46 -3.64 -8.27
C LEU A 38 3.19 -3.75 -9.61
N CYS A 39 4.52 -3.65 -9.59
CA CYS A 39 5.37 -3.70 -10.78
C CYS A 39 5.90 -5.11 -11.07
N SER A 40 5.63 -6.09 -10.21
CA SER A 40 5.98 -7.50 -10.43
C SER A 40 5.04 -8.12 -11.46
N GLY A 41 5.58 -8.52 -12.61
CA GLY A 41 4.78 -9.20 -13.64
C GLY A 41 5.21 -9.04 -15.09
N GLY A 42 6.40 -8.51 -15.41
CA GLY A 42 6.95 -8.71 -16.75
C GLY A 42 7.26 -10.20 -16.95
N LEU A 43 6.87 -10.76 -18.11
CA LEU A 43 7.16 -12.15 -18.51
C LEU A 43 8.65 -12.54 -18.38
N ASP A 44 9.54 -11.54 -18.39
CA ASP A 44 10.98 -11.72 -18.40
C ASP A 44 11.65 -11.45 -17.03
N GLY A 45 10.86 -11.41 -15.94
CA GLY A 45 11.36 -11.02 -14.61
C GLY A 45 11.74 -9.54 -14.49
N ARG A 46 11.42 -8.75 -15.51
CA ARG A 46 11.58 -7.29 -15.54
C ARG A 46 10.37 -6.61 -14.92
N PRO A 47 10.54 -5.39 -14.34
CA PRO A 47 9.41 -4.58 -13.90
C PRO A 47 8.42 -4.40 -15.04
N ALA A 48 7.14 -4.63 -14.76
CA ALA A 48 6.08 -4.43 -15.74
C ALA A 48 6.08 -2.97 -16.20
N LEU A 49 5.91 -2.75 -17.51
CA LEU A 49 5.84 -1.39 -18.09
C LEU A 49 4.65 -0.59 -17.54
N LYS A 50 3.62 -1.28 -17.02
CA LYS A 50 2.47 -0.70 -16.34
C LYS A 50 2.21 -1.45 -15.03
N PRO A 51 2.09 -0.74 -13.90
CA PRO A 51 1.73 -1.34 -12.62
C PRO A 51 0.32 -1.93 -12.66
N ASP A 52 0.16 -3.14 -12.12
CA ASP A 52 -1.12 -3.83 -12.02
C ASP A 52 -1.89 -3.36 -10.78
N MET A 53 -2.75 -2.37 -10.96
CA MET A 53 -3.57 -1.79 -9.89
C MET A 53 -4.52 -2.80 -9.22
N THR A 54 -4.83 -3.93 -9.87
CA THR A 54 -5.67 -4.97 -9.27
C THR A 54 -5.00 -5.63 -8.06
N LYS A 55 -3.66 -5.58 -7.99
CA LYS A 55 -2.87 -6.09 -6.87
C LYS A 55 -2.75 -5.12 -5.70
N SER A 56 -3.25 -3.90 -5.77
CA SER A 56 -3.06 -2.86 -4.73
C SER A 56 -3.43 -3.32 -3.31
N ALA A 57 -4.50 -4.10 -3.12
CA ALA A 57 -4.87 -4.63 -1.80
C ALA A 57 -3.85 -5.67 -1.30
N LEU A 58 -3.40 -6.56 -2.19
CA LEU A 58 -2.37 -7.56 -1.89
C LEU A 58 -1.02 -6.90 -1.60
N ALA A 59 -0.63 -5.92 -2.41
CA ALA A 59 0.60 -5.16 -2.24
C ALA A 59 0.64 -4.46 -0.87
N LEU A 60 -0.46 -3.82 -0.45
CA LEU A 60 -0.53 -3.22 0.88
C LEU A 60 -0.47 -4.27 1.99
N HIS A 61 -1.17 -5.40 1.82
CA HIS A 61 -1.12 -6.49 2.78
C HIS A 61 0.31 -7.02 2.99
N LEU A 62 1.07 -7.21 1.90
CA LEU A 62 2.46 -7.68 1.96
C LEU A 62 3.39 -6.64 2.59
N ALA A 63 3.23 -5.36 2.23
CA ALA A 63 3.96 -4.26 2.84
C ALA A 63 3.76 -4.20 4.37
N VAL A 64 2.50 -4.24 4.83
CA VAL A 64 2.16 -4.26 6.27
C VAL A 64 2.68 -5.53 6.95
N LYS A 65 2.61 -6.68 6.28
CA LYS A 65 3.15 -7.95 6.80
C LYS A 65 4.67 -7.88 6.99
N LYS A 66 5.40 -7.28 6.05
CA LYS A 66 6.86 -7.08 6.15
C LYS A 66 7.19 -6.16 7.32
N LEU A 67 6.48 -5.03 7.45
CA LEU A 67 6.67 -4.10 8.56
C LEU A 67 6.42 -4.78 9.92
N ARG A 68 5.34 -5.58 10.03
CA ARG A 68 5.05 -6.38 11.23
C ARG A 68 6.15 -7.39 11.54
N SER A 69 6.76 -8.02 10.52
CA SER A 69 7.81 -9.02 10.71
C SER A 69 9.12 -8.44 11.26
N GLN A 70 9.34 -7.13 11.10
CA GLN A 70 10.48 -6.40 11.65
C GLN A 70 10.32 -6.07 13.16
N GLY A 71 9.25 -6.53 13.80
CA GLY A 71 9.01 -6.27 15.24
C GLY A 71 8.49 -4.87 15.53
N VAL A 72 8.04 -4.14 14.51
CA VAL A 72 7.46 -2.80 14.65
C VAL A 72 6.16 -2.85 15.47
N SER A 73 6.00 -1.87 16.35
CA SER A 73 4.85 -1.81 17.28
C SER A 73 3.50 -1.83 16.53
N PHE A 74 2.48 -2.45 17.14
CA PHE A 74 1.12 -2.54 16.59
C PHE A 74 0.58 -1.19 16.09
N ARG A 75 0.79 -0.11 16.85
CA ARG A 75 0.30 1.24 16.49
C ARG A 75 0.88 1.80 15.19
N ARG A 76 2.05 1.32 14.75
CA ARG A 76 2.77 1.82 13.56
C ARG A 76 2.31 1.16 12.27
N TRP A 77 1.98 -0.14 12.28
CA TRP A 77 1.58 -0.87 11.06
C TRP A 77 0.07 -1.07 10.88
N VAL A 78 -0.74 -0.88 11.92
CA VAL A 78 -2.20 -0.95 11.82
C VAL A 78 -2.87 0.19 11.04
N PRO A 79 -2.37 1.45 11.01
CA PRO A 79 -3.14 2.54 10.40
C PRO A 79 -3.32 2.40 8.89
N PHE A 80 -2.50 1.60 8.22
CA PHE A 80 -2.53 1.45 6.77
C PHE A 80 -3.82 0.77 6.30
N ILE A 81 -4.59 1.49 5.49
CA ILE A 81 -5.87 1.03 4.95
C ILE A 81 -5.91 1.11 3.43
N HIS A 82 -6.58 0.14 2.82
CA HIS A 82 -6.99 0.15 1.43
C HIS A 82 -8.49 0.43 1.36
N MET A 83 -8.89 1.35 0.51
CA MET A 83 -10.29 1.69 0.27
C MET A 83 -10.61 1.53 -1.22
N GLY A 84 -11.74 0.90 -1.53
CA GLY A 84 -12.19 0.66 -2.90
C GLY A 84 -11.93 -0.77 -3.38
N LYS A 85 -12.14 -0.98 -4.69
CA LYS A 85 -12.05 -2.30 -5.35
C LYS A 85 -10.98 -2.24 -6.42
#